data_AF-A0A557RE56-F1
#
_entry.id   AF-A0A557RE56-F1
#
_cell.length_a   1.000
_cell.length_b   1.000
_cell.length_c   1.000
_cell.angle_alpha   90.00
_cell.angle_beta   90.00
_cell.angle_gamma   90.00
#
_symmetry.space_group_name_H-M   'P 1'
#
loop_
_entity.id
_entity.type
_entity.pdbx_description
1 polymer ?
#
loop_
_entity_poly.entity_id
_entity_poly.type
_entity_poly.pdbx_seq_one_letter_code
_entity_poly.pdbx_strand_id
1 'polypeptide(L)'
;MNDTQIVIVLLSRQQDRLSRQIKALYDEAFDYSTLRRWRDGWAELPLLKYHPDLLPCVDALLAVMAEGRCPLRVMDSARVEVWSYHKACWPRLKELGVDLSGYMNDFGAIDPELKRRFRRRYERKRRLSPTEQAHWLKDTLVPMVDAHVASNVAKVELAGSIARKQRRVIDAVNRFRRR
;
A
#
# COMPACT_ATOMS: atom_id res chain seq x y z
N MET A 1 -17.55 11.92 11.24
CA MET A 1 -16.48 10.97 10.87
C MET A 1 -15.80 11.57 9.66
N ASN A 2 -14.49 11.80 9.71
CA ASN A 2 -13.74 12.40 8.60
C ASN A 2 -13.20 11.31 7.65
N ASP A 3 -12.70 11.72 6.49
CA ASP A 3 -12.24 10.80 5.45
C ASP A 3 -11.08 9.92 5.93
N THR A 4 -10.14 10.50 6.68
CA THR A 4 -9.04 9.80 7.33
C THR A 4 -9.49 8.64 8.21
N GLN A 5 -10.49 8.86 9.08
CA GLN A 5 -11.08 7.84 9.94
C GLN A 5 -11.68 6.68 9.14
N ILE A 6 -12.25 6.96 7.98
CA ILE A 6 -12.87 5.93 7.15
C ILE A 6 -11.79 5.13 6.42
N VAL A 7 -10.79 5.82 5.85
CA VAL A 7 -9.61 5.22 5.23
C VAL A 7 -8.93 4.23 6.18
N ILE A 8 -8.76 4.60 7.46
CA ILE A 8 -8.18 3.74 8.50
C ILE A 8 -8.96 2.43 8.67
N VAL A 9 -10.29 2.52 8.83
CA VAL A 9 -11.14 1.34 9.01
C VAL A 9 -11.12 0.42 7.78
N LEU A 10 -11.18 1.00 6.58
CA LEU A 10 -11.22 0.23 5.34
C LEU A 10 -9.90 -0.42 5.00
N LEU A 11 -8.78 0.30 5.15
CA LEU A 11 -7.46 -0.28 4.93
C LEU A 11 -7.15 -1.39 5.93
N SER A 12 -7.63 -1.32 7.19
CA SER A 12 -7.42 -2.42 8.15
C SER A 12 -8.16 -3.67 7.76
N ARG A 13 -9.37 -3.56 7.22
CA ARG A 13 -10.08 -4.73 6.69
C ARG A 13 -9.35 -5.32 5.49
N GLN A 14 -8.81 -4.47 4.62
CA GLN A 14 -8.00 -4.91 3.49
C GLN A 14 -6.73 -5.62 3.97
N GLN A 15 -6.06 -5.09 4.98
CA GLN A 15 -4.88 -5.70 5.56
C GLN A 15 -5.20 -7.04 6.22
N ASP A 16 -6.24 -7.12 7.06
CA ASP A 16 -6.66 -8.38 7.70
C ASP A 16 -6.99 -9.47 6.66
N ARG A 17 -7.51 -9.07 5.50
CA ARG A 17 -7.73 -9.96 4.36
C ARG A 17 -6.41 -10.40 3.73
N LEU A 18 -5.54 -9.46 3.39
CA LEU A 18 -4.23 -9.73 2.78
C LEU A 18 -3.36 -10.61 3.69
N SER A 19 -3.28 -10.33 4.99
CA SER A 19 -2.54 -11.14 5.96
C SER A 19 -2.98 -12.59 5.98
N ARG A 20 -4.28 -12.85 5.88
CA ARG A 20 -4.82 -14.22 5.80
C ARG A 20 -4.45 -14.91 4.48
N GLN A 21 -4.52 -14.18 3.36
CA GLN A 21 -4.16 -14.71 2.05
C GLN A 21 -2.65 -15.00 1.96
N ILE A 22 -1.81 -14.09 2.46
CA ILE A 22 -0.36 -14.27 2.58
C ILE A 22 -0.04 -15.49 3.43
N LYS A 23 -0.64 -15.60 4.61
CA LYS A 23 -0.43 -16.76 5.47
C LYS A 23 -0.76 -18.06 4.71
N ALA A 24 -1.89 -18.10 4.01
CA ALA A 24 -2.26 -19.25 3.21
C ALA A 24 -1.30 -19.51 2.02
N LEU A 25 -0.72 -18.47 1.41
CA LEU A 25 0.34 -18.62 0.39
C LEU A 25 1.60 -19.29 0.95
N TYR A 26 1.98 -19.00 2.20
CA TYR A 26 3.14 -19.59 2.87
C TYR A 26 2.86 -21.00 3.40
N ASP A 27 1.65 -21.22 3.92
CA ASP A 27 1.21 -22.52 4.43
C ASP A 27 0.81 -23.50 3.30
N GLU A 28 0.95 -23.09 2.02
CA GLU A 28 0.60 -23.84 0.80
C GLU A 28 -0.86 -24.35 0.77
N ALA A 29 -1.72 -23.72 1.55
CA ALA A 29 -3.13 -24.09 1.71
C ALA A 29 -4.01 -23.38 0.68
N PHE A 30 -3.72 -23.54 -0.62
CA PHE A 30 -4.53 -22.96 -1.70
C PHE A 30 -4.41 -23.74 -3.01
N ASP A 31 -5.46 -23.67 -3.84
CA ASP A 31 -5.52 -24.24 -5.18
C ASP A 31 -5.52 -23.13 -6.25
N TYR A 32 -5.46 -23.54 -7.53
CA TYR A 32 -5.50 -22.62 -8.66
C TYR A 32 -6.73 -21.70 -8.62
N SER A 33 -7.92 -22.24 -8.31
CA SER A 33 -9.17 -21.48 -8.27
C SER A 33 -9.14 -20.40 -7.18
N THR A 34 -8.60 -20.73 -6.01
CA THR A 34 -8.42 -19.80 -4.90
C THR A 34 -7.43 -18.71 -5.25
N LEU A 35 -6.27 -19.05 -5.81
CA LEU A 35 -5.26 -18.07 -6.21
C LEU A 35 -5.82 -17.12 -7.27
N ARG A 36 -6.56 -17.63 -8.26
CA ARG A 36 -7.18 -16.81 -9.31
C ARG A 36 -8.16 -15.81 -8.72
N ARG A 37 -9.03 -16.25 -7.81
CA ARG A 37 -9.97 -15.37 -7.11
C ARG A 37 -9.24 -14.30 -6.28
N TRP A 38 -8.13 -14.65 -5.64
CA TRP A 38 -7.33 -13.68 -4.90
C TRP A 38 -6.68 -12.66 -5.82
N ARG A 39 -6.07 -13.12 -6.92
CA ARG A 39 -5.50 -12.27 -7.98
C ARG A 39 -6.52 -11.26 -8.48
N ASP A 40 -7.73 -11.69 -8.81
CA ASP A 40 -8.80 -10.79 -9.27
C ASP A 40 -9.18 -9.76 -8.18
N GLY A 41 -9.22 -10.19 -6.92
CA GLY A 41 -9.39 -9.27 -5.79
C GLY A 41 -8.20 -8.33 -5.56
N TRP A 42 -6.99 -8.73 -5.96
CA TRP A 42 -5.78 -7.91 -5.88
C TRP A 42 -5.69 -6.89 -7.00
N ALA A 43 -6.28 -7.17 -8.16
CA ALA A 43 -6.40 -6.20 -9.25
C ALA A 43 -7.21 -4.96 -8.82
N GLU A 44 -8.08 -5.11 -7.82
CA GLU A 44 -8.83 -4.01 -7.24
C GLU A 44 -8.11 -3.24 -6.14
N LEU A 45 -6.87 -3.59 -5.80
CA LEU A 45 -6.14 -2.92 -4.72
C LEU A 45 -5.92 -1.42 -5.04
N PRO A 46 -6.18 -0.51 -4.09
CA PRO A 46 -6.18 0.93 -4.34
C PRO A 46 -4.78 1.48 -4.63
N LEU A 47 -3.74 0.87 -4.07
CA LEU A 47 -2.35 1.32 -4.22
C LEU A 47 -1.57 0.51 -5.25
N LEU A 48 -2.24 -0.31 -6.06
CA LEU A 48 -1.59 -1.22 -7.01
C LEU A 48 -0.67 -0.48 -7.99
N LYS A 49 -1.02 0.75 -8.37
CA LYS A 49 -0.18 1.58 -9.26
C LYS A 49 1.22 1.88 -8.72
N TYR A 50 1.46 1.71 -7.42
CA TYR A 50 2.77 1.87 -6.80
C TYR A 50 3.50 0.52 -6.61
N HIS A 51 2.88 -0.59 -7.00
CA HIS A 51 3.42 -1.96 -6.96
C HIS A 51 3.08 -2.71 -8.26
N PRO A 52 3.62 -2.26 -9.41
CA PRO A 52 3.24 -2.76 -10.72
C PRO A 52 3.57 -4.25 -10.92
N ASP A 53 4.53 -4.80 -10.17
CA ASP A 53 5.02 -6.17 -10.32
C ASP A 53 4.14 -7.22 -9.62
N LEU A 54 3.19 -6.80 -8.76
CA LEU A 54 2.35 -7.73 -8.00
C LEU A 54 1.50 -8.64 -8.88
N LEU A 55 0.74 -8.07 -9.83
CA LEU A 55 -0.11 -8.90 -10.70
C LEU A 55 0.71 -9.77 -11.66
N PRO A 56 1.74 -9.25 -12.35
CA PRO A 56 2.59 -10.07 -13.21
C PRO A 56 3.20 -11.29 -12.51
N CYS A 57 3.73 -11.14 -11.29
CA CYS A 57 4.30 -12.26 -10.55
C CYS A 57 3.26 -13.33 -10.19
N VAL A 58 2.04 -12.91 -9.83
CA VAL A 58 0.94 -13.83 -9.52
C VAL A 58 0.40 -14.50 -10.79
N ASP A 59 0.35 -13.78 -11.90
CA ASP A 59 -0.07 -14.32 -13.21
C ASP A 59 0.91 -15.39 -13.70
N ALA A 60 2.21 -15.19 -13.48
CA ALA A 60 3.23 -16.20 -13.76
C ALA A 60 3.03 -17.47 -12.90
N LEU A 61 2.68 -17.33 -11.62
CA LEU A 61 2.35 -18.45 -10.75
C LEU A 61 1.10 -19.20 -11.21
N LEU A 62 0.05 -18.47 -11.62
CA LEU A 62 -1.16 -19.07 -12.17
C LEU A 62 -0.88 -19.85 -13.45
N ALA A 63 -0.03 -19.32 -14.35
CA ALA A 63 0.32 -19.98 -15.59
C ALA A 63 1.00 -21.34 -15.36
N VAL A 64 1.98 -21.40 -14.45
CA VAL A 64 2.65 -22.67 -14.13
C VAL A 64 1.70 -23.65 -13.42
N MET A 65 0.84 -23.16 -12.52
CA MET A 65 -0.15 -24.00 -11.84
C MET A 65 -1.18 -24.61 -12.81
N ALA A 66 -1.56 -23.87 -13.86
CA ALA A 66 -2.47 -24.38 -14.90
C ALA A 66 -1.88 -25.59 -15.66
N GLU A 67 -0.56 -25.68 -15.74
CA GLU A 67 0.18 -26.81 -16.33
C GLU A 67 0.48 -27.93 -15.32
N GLY A 68 -0.05 -27.83 -14.09
CA GLY A 68 0.21 -28.78 -13.01
C GLY A 68 1.60 -28.63 -12.37
N ARG A 69 2.28 -27.51 -12.58
CA ARG A 69 3.62 -27.23 -12.05
C ARG A 69 3.56 -26.13 -10.99
N CYS A 70 4.47 -26.17 -10.02
CA CYS A 70 4.67 -25.05 -9.09
C CYS A 70 6.14 -24.95 -8.69
N PRO A 71 7.02 -24.39 -9.56
CA PRO A 71 8.42 -24.22 -9.22
C PRO A 71 8.55 -23.25 -8.05
N LEU A 72 9.32 -23.64 -7.02
CA LEU A 72 9.53 -22.86 -5.80
C LEU A 72 9.91 -21.40 -6.07
N ARG A 73 10.78 -21.17 -7.06
CA ARG A 73 11.21 -19.81 -7.46
C ARG A 73 10.05 -18.91 -7.91
N VAL A 74 9.09 -19.43 -8.65
CA VAL A 74 7.93 -18.66 -9.14
C VAL A 74 6.98 -18.38 -7.97
N MET A 75 6.78 -19.37 -7.10
CA MET A 75 5.99 -19.21 -5.88
C MET A 75 6.58 -18.16 -4.93
N ASP A 76 7.89 -18.19 -4.71
CA ASP A 76 8.58 -17.22 -3.84
C ASP A 76 8.55 -15.81 -4.43
N SER A 77 8.68 -15.66 -5.75
CA SER A 77 8.54 -14.36 -6.41
C SER A 77 7.15 -13.76 -6.16
N ALA A 78 6.08 -14.55 -6.31
CA ALA A 78 4.72 -14.11 -6.01
C ALA A 78 4.54 -13.76 -4.51
N ARG A 79 5.08 -14.59 -3.60
CA ARG A 79 5.04 -14.33 -2.15
C ARG A 79 5.71 -13.01 -1.78
N VAL A 80 6.89 -12.73 -2.36
CA VAL A 80 7.63 -11.49 -2.13
C VAL A 80 6.81 -10.28 -2.55
N GLU A 81 6.23 -10.27 -3.74
CA GLU A 81 5.48 -9.11 -4.22
C GLU A 81 4.19 -8.86 -3.41
N VAL A 82 3.47 -9.91 -3.03
CA VAL A 82 2.28 -9.79 -2.18
C VAL A 82 2.67 -9.27 -0.78
N TRP A 83 3.82 -9.71 -0.25
CA TRP A 83 4.34 -9.21 1.02
C TRP A 83 4.78 -7.74 0.94
N SER A 84 5.47 -7.35 -0.13
CA SER A 84 5.90 -5.98 -0.40
C SER A 84 4.71 -5.02 -0.46
N TYR A 85 3.65 -5.37 -1.17
CA TYR A 85 2.41 -4.58 -1.19
C TYR A 85 1.78 -4.47 0.21
N HIS A 86 1.69 -5.58 0.94
CA HIS A 86 1.12 -5.61 2.29
C HIS A 86 1.88 -4.68 3.25
N LYS A 87 3.22 -4.63 3.15
CA LYS A 87 4.05 -3.74 3.97
C LYS A 87 3.93 -2.28 3.60
N ALA A 88 3.61 -1.94 2.37
CA ALA A 88 3.57 -0.55 1.90
C ALA A 88 2.33 0.24 2.37
N CYS A 89 1.20 -0.43 2.60
CA CYS A 89 -0.07 0.24 2.86
C CYS A 89 -0.08 1.10 4.15
N TRP A 90 0.73 0.73 5.16
CA TRP A 90 0.69 1.31 6.50
C TRP A 90 1.71 2.40 6.84
N PRO A 91 3.00 2.21 6.55
CA PRO A 91 3.97 3.29 6.68
C PRO A 91 3.54 4.52 5.87
N ARG A 92 2.88 4.32 4.72
CA ARG A 92 2.41 5.41 3.87
C ARG A 92 1.36 6.30 4.54
N LEU A 93 0.45 5.76 5.34
CA LEU A 93 -0.49 6.58 6.11
C LEU A 93 0.23 7.43 7.17
N LYS A 94 1.24 6.87 7.83
CA LYS A 94 2.04 7.60 8.82
C LYS A 94 2.85 8.71 8.16
N GLU A 95 3.45 8.44 6.99
CA GLU A 95 4.18 9.43 6.18
C GLU A 95 3.28 10.58 5.72
N LEU A 96 1.99 10.31 5.47
CA LEU A 96 1.00 11.34 5.14
C LEU A 96 0.66 12.31 6.29
N GLY A 97 1.30 12.17 7.45
CA GLY A 97 1.03 13.01 8.63
C GLY A 97 -0.31 12.67 9.30
N VAL A 98 -0.89 11.52 8.96
CA VAL A 98 -2.07 11.03 9.65
C VAL A 98 -1.64 10.53 11.02
N ASP A 99 -1.98 11.27 12.07
CA ASP A 99 -1.82 10.78 13.44
C ASP A 99 -2.88 9.71 13.72
N LEU A 100 -2.40 8.47 13.75
CA LEU A 100 -3.21 7.28 13.99
C LEU A 100 -3.26 6.89 15.47
N SER A 101 -2.45 7.54 16.33
CA SER A 101 -2.34 7.17 17.74
C SER A 101 -3.70 7.22 18.46
N GLY A 102 -4.55 8.20 18.14
CA GLY A 102 -5.90 8.31 18.70
C GLY A 102 -6.89 7.23 18.22
N TYR A 103 -6.54 6.44 17.20
CA TYR A 103 -7.40 5.38 16.64
C TYR A 103 -6.80 3.98 16.77
N MET A 104 -5.60 3.87 17.31
CA MET A 104 -4.86 2.62 17.46
C MET A 104 -4.52 2.42 18.93
N ASN A 105 -4.60 1.17 19.40
CA ASN A 105 -4.03 0.83 20.69
C ASN A 105 -2.55 0.44 20.57
N ASP A 106 -1.91 0.16 21.70
CA ASP A 106 -0.48 -0.19 21.80
C ASP A 106 -0.06 -1.41 20.96
N PHE A 107 -1.01 -2.24 20.54
CA PHE A 107 -0.78 -3.43 19.70
C PHE A 107 -1.11 -3.19 18.22
N GLY A 108 -1.37 -1.95 17.82
CA GLY A 108 -1.73 -1.59 16.45
C GLY A 108 -3.14 -2.02 16.03
N ALA A 109 -3.97 -2.44 16.98
CA ALA A 109 -5.38 -2.71 16.70
C ALA A 109 -6.18 -1.41 16.69
N ILE A 110 -7.06 -1.27 15.70
CA ILE A 110 -7.96 -0.12 15.60
C ILE A 110 -8.97 -0.12 16.75
N ASP A 111 -9.17 1.07 17.34
CA ASP A 111 -10.21 1.38 18.32
C ASP A 111 -11.58 0.78 17.94
N PRO A 112 -12.15 -0.10 18.77
CA PRO A 112 -13.47 -0.67 18.56
C PRO A 112 -14.58 0.36 18.35
N GLU A 113 -14.50 1.53 19.01
CA GLU A 113 -15.52 2.57 18.88
C GLU A 113 -15.48 3.23 17.50
N LEU A 114 -14.29 3.41 16.91
CA LEU A 114 -14.18 3.83 15.52
C LEU A 114 -14.87 2.84 14.56
N LYS A 115 -14.65 1.53 14.76
CA LYS A 115 -15.31 0.47 13.95
C LYS A 115 -16.83 0.51 14.10
N ARG A 116 -17.35 0.75 15.31
CA ARG A 116 -18.79 0.86 15.59
C ARG A 116 -19.40 2.07 14.91
N ARG A 117 -18.79 3.25 15.03
CA ARG A 117 -19.25 4.49 14.38
C ARG A 117 -19.32 4.33 12.86
N PHE A 118 -18.28 3.73 12.25
CA PHE A 118 -18.29 3.43 10.83
C PHE A 118 -19.46 2.53 10.44
N ARG A 119 -19.66 1.40 11.16
CA ARG A 119 -20.77 0.47 10.88
C ARG A 119 -22.14 1.14 10.98
N ARG A 120 -22.38 1.93 12.04
CA ARG A 120 -23.64 2.64 12.24
C ARG A 120 -23.97 3.61 11.11
N ARG A 121 -22.94 4.28 10.56
CA ARG A 121 -23.10 5.33 9.55
C ARG A 121 -23.15 4.79 8.12
N TYR A 122 -22.28 3.84 7.78
CA TYR A 122 -22.07 3.41 6.39
C TYR A 122 -22.52 1.97 6.10
N GLU A 123 -22.68 1.13 7.13
CA GLU A 123 -23.03 -0.30 6.97
C GLU A 123 -24.28 -0.70 7.76
N ARG A 124 -25.20 0.25 8.00
CA ARG A 124 -26.39 0.01 8.83
C ARG A 124 -27.28 -1.12 8.28
N LYS A 125 -27.37 -1.21 6.94
CA LYS A 125 -28.22 -2.19 6.24
C LYS A 125 -27.43 -3.39 5.73
N ARG A 126 -26.24 -3.16 5.17
CA ARG A 126 -25.32 -4.22 4.73
C ARG A 126 -23.88 -3.79 4.86
N ARG A 127 -22.98 -4.77 4.93
CA ARG A 127 -21.53 -4.52 4.81
C ARG A 127 -21.17 -4.14 3.37
N LEU A 128 -20.17 -3.27 3.25
CA LEU A 128 -19.54 -2.95 1.98
C LEU A 128 -18.81 -4.18 1.46
N SER A 129 -18.97 -4.46 0.17
CA SER A 129 -18.24 -5.51 -0.53
C SER A 129 -16.75 -5.15 -0.63
N PRO A 130 -15.86 -6.14 -0.86
CA PRO A 130 -14.45 -5.87 -1.15
C PRO A 130 -14.22 -4.81 -2.24
N THR A 131 -15.01 -4.86 -3.31
CA THR A 131 -14.92 -3.93 -4.45
C THR A 131 -15.35 -2.53 -4.06
N GLU A 132 -16.43 -2.40 -3.29
CA GLU A 132 -16.90 -1.09 -2.82
C GLU A 132 -15.89 -0.45 -1.85
N GLN A 133 -15.30 -1.24 -0.96
CA GLN A 133 -14.23 -0.77 -0.09
C GLN A 133 -13.03 -0.31 -0.90
N ALA A 134 -12.66 -1.06 -1.95
CA ALA A 134 -11.56 -0.71 -2.84
C ALA A 134 -11.83 0.59 -3.61
N HIS A 135 -13.02 0.77 -4.20
CA HIS A 135 -13.40 2.02 -4.87
C HIS A 135 -13.34 3.21 -3.93
N TRP A 136 -13.91 3.07 -2.73
CA TRP A 136 -13.90 4.14 -1.74
C TRP A 136 -12.46 4.54 -1.34
N LEU A 137 -11.57 3.56 -1.21
CA LEU A 137 -10.15 3.81 -1.00
C LEU A 137 -9.48 4.43 -2.22
N LYS A 138 -9.78 4.00 -3.45
CA LYS A 138 -9.27 4.62 -4.67
C LYS A 138 -9.67 6.10 -4.74
N ASP A 139 -10.92 6.42 -4.46
CA ASP A 139 -11.44 7.80 -4.55
C ASP A 139 -10.90 8.72 -3.43
N THR A 140 -10.59 8.16 -2.26
CA THR A 140 -10.18 8.95 -1.08
C THR A 140 -8.67 8.94 -0.86
N LEU A 141 -8.08 7.75 -0.80
CA LEU A 141 -6.67 7.56 -0.42
C LEU A 141 -5.72 7.90 -1.57
N VAL A 142 -6.03 7.50 -2.81
CA VAL A 142 -5.10 7.67 -3.92
C VAL A 142 -4.78 9.15 -4.18
N PRO A 143 -5.76 10.08 -4.23
CA PRO A 143 -5.47 11.50 -4.36
C PRO A 143 -4.60 12.05 -3.21
N MET A 144 -4.83 11.60 -1.98
CA MET A 144 -4.01 12.00 -0.82
C MET A 144 -2.56 11.52 -0.97
N VAL A 145 -2.36 10.28 -1.40
CA VAL A 145 -1.02 9.71 -1.63
C VAL A 145 -0.32 10.42 -2.79
N ASP A 146 -1.01 10.69 -3.90
CA ASP A 146 -0.46 11.40 -5.05
C ASP A 146 -0.01 12.81 -4.69
N ALA A 147 -0.85 13.57 -3.97
CA ALA A 147 -0.51 14.90 -3.51
C ALA A 147 0.75 14.90 -2.62
N HIS A 148 0.89 13.89 -1.78
CA HIS A 148 2.06 13.74 -0.91
C HIS A 148 3.33 13.33 -1.68
N VAL A 149 3.22 12.38 -2.62
CA VAL A 149 4.33 12.01 -3.51
C VAL A 149 4.82 13.26 -4.26
N ALA A 150 3.90 14.02 -4.87
CA ALA A 150 4.24 15.24 -5.59
C ALA A 150 4.90 16.29 -4.69
N SER A 151 4.39 16.48 -3.46
CA SER A 151 4.99 17.39 -2.48
C SER A 151 6.43 16.98 -2.12
N ASN A 152 6.68 15.69 -1.92
CA ASN A 152 8.01 15.20 -1.57
C ASN A 152 9.00 15.31 -2.74
N VAL A 153 8.57 15.02 -3.97
CA VAL A 153 9.39 15.22 -5.17
C VAL A 153 9.81 16.68 -5.29
N ALA A 154 8.88 17.62 -5.14
CA ALA A 154 9.19 19.05 -5.18
C ALA A 154 10.20 19.48 -4.10
N LYS A 155 10.10 18.93 -2.88
CA LYS A 155 11.07 19.19 -1.80
C LYS A 155 12.46 18.68 -2.15
N VAL A 156 12.57 17.47 -2.71
CA VAL A 156 13.84 16.86 -3.11
C VAL A 156 14.49 17.66 -4.25
N GLU A 157 13.71 18.08 -5.24
CA GLU A 157 14.19 18.93 -6.34
C GLU A 157 14.71 20.27 -5.82
N LEU A 158 13.98 20.91 -4.90
CA LEU A 158 14.39 22.16 -4.27
C LEU A 158 15.70 21.98 -3.49
N ALA A 159 15.82 20.93 -2.68
CA ALA A 159 17.06 20.61 -1.95
C ALA A 159 18.23 20.37 -2.90
N GLY A 160 18.00 19.64 -4.00
CA GLY A 160 18.98 19.45 -5.08
C GLY A 160 19.41 20.75 -5.73
N SER A 161 18.49 21.69 -5.98
CA SER A 161 18.81 23.01 -6.52
C SER A 161 19.64 23.85 -5.54
N ILE A 162 19.34 23.80 -4.24
CA ILE A 162 20.10 24.51 -3.20
C ILE A 162 21.52 23.94 -3.12
N ALA A 163 21.68 22.62 -3.10
CA ALA A 163 22.98 21.95 -3.07
C ALA A 163 23.83 22.31 -4.30
N ARG A 164 23.24 22.38 -5.50
CA ARG A 164 23.93 22.84 -6.73
C ARG A 164 24.39 24.29 -6.62
N LYS A 165 23.55 25.19 -6.08
CA LYS A 165 23.92 26.60 -5.85
C LYS A 165 25.09 26.72 -4.86
N GLN A 166 25.03 26.00 -3.74
CA GLN A 166 26.10 25.99 -2.74
C GLN A 166 27.42 25.46 -3.33
N ARG A 167 27.39 24.38 -4.12
CA ARG A 167 28.59 23.85 -4.78
C ARG A 167 29.22 24.87 -5.74
N ARG A 168 28.42 25.59 -6.53
CA ARG A 168 28.91 26.67 -7.41
C ARG A 168 29.58 27.81 -6.64
N VAL A 169 29.04 28.19 -5.48
CA VAL A 169 29.64 29.22 -4.61
C VAL A 169 30.98 28.72 -4.06
N ILE A 170 31.05 27.49 -3.56
CA ILE A 170 32.30 26.88 -3.07
C ILE A 170 33.36 26.84 -4.19
N ASP A 171 32.98 26.42 -5.40
CA ASP A 171 33.90 26.37 -6.54
C ASP A 171 34.38 27.76 -6.99
N ALA A 172 33.54 28.80 -6.85
CA ALA A 172 33.92 30.18 -7.11
C ALA A 172 34.90 30.71 -6.06
N VAL A 173 34.64 30.45 -4.77
CA VAL A 173 35.53 30.83 -3.66
C VAL A 173 36.89 30.13 -3.78
N ASN A 174 36.91 28.84 -4.11
CA ASN A 174 38.13 28.07 -4.32
C ASN A 174 38.95 28.58 -5.51
N ARG A 175 38.29 29.04 -6.59
CA ARG A 175 38.98 29.67 -7.72
C ARG A 175 39.56 31.03 -7.37
N PHE A 176 38.89 31.82 -6.55
CA PHE A 176 39.38 33.13 -6.10
C PHE A 176 40.59 33.02 -5.17
N ARG A 177 40.60 32.03 -4.26
CA ARG A 177 41.72 31.77 -3.33
C ARG A 177 43.00 31.23 -3.96
N ARG A 178 42.94 30.75 -5.21
CA ARG A 178 44.09 30.20 -5.95
C ARG A 178 44.75 31.23 -6.89
N ARG A 179 44.27 32.47 -6.89
CA ARG A 179 44.89 33.62 -7.56
C ARG A 179 45.57 34.49 -6.51
#